data_AF-V9G3P2-F1
#
_entry.id   AF-V9G3P2-F1
#
_cell.length_a   1.000
_cell.length_b   1.000
_cell.length_c   1.000
_cell.angle_alpha   90.00
_cell.angle_beta   90.00
_cell.angle_gamma   90.00
#
_symmetry.space_group_name_H-M   'P 1'
#
loop_
_entity.id
_entity.type
_entity.pdbx_description
1 polymer ?
#
loop_
_entity_poly.entity_id
_entity_poly.type
_entity_poly.pdbx_seq_one_letter_code
_entity_poly.pdbx_strand_id
1 'polypeptide(L)'
;MVSVDLHHPFSKALDEFLNNNEGMSEEVEARITNIIRNRLEFNQRLLQQGMDQGEFENHNVEHLAIILESLIVGLSQMLRMSKLDDALSLYQTAIRVLLNGISTK
;
A
#
# COMPACT_ATOMS: atom_id res chain seq x y z
N MET A 1 9.21 2.54 -20.21
CA MET A 1 9.92 1.42 -19.57
C MET A 1 10.00 1.72 -18.08
N VAL A 2 9.06 1.22 -17.29
CA VAL A 2 9.06 1.33 -15.83
C VAL A 2 8.92 -0.10 -15.31
N SER A 3 10.01 -0.85 -15.33
CA SER A 3 10.04 -2.27 -14.96
C SER A 3 10.88 -2.56 -13.72
N VAL A 4 11.40 -1.53 -13.03
CA VAL A 4 12.40 -1.72 -11.96
C VAL A 4 11.78 -1.60 -10.55
N ASP A 5 10.66 -0.90 -10.38
CA ASP A 5 10.09 -0.65 -9.04
C ASP A 5 9.05 -1.66 -8.55
N LEU A 6 8.59 -2.59 -9.40
CA LEU A 6 7.62 -3.62 -8.99
C LEU A 6 8.27 -4.84 -8.32
N HIS A 7 9.60 -4.90 -8.27
CA HIS A 7 10.37 -5.89 -7.50
C HIS A 7 10.91 -5.26 -6.20
N HIS A 8 10.01 -4.70 -5.39
CA HIS A 8 10.41 -4.19 -4.08
C HIS A 8 10.87 -5.38 -3.21
N PRO A 9 12.03 -5.31 -2.53
CA PRO A 9 12.49 -6.32 -1.56
C PRO A 9 11.44 -6.68 -0.50
N PHE A 10 10.49 -5.77 -0.29
CA PHE A 10 9.39 -5.88 0.64
C PHE A 10 8.32 -6.86 0.17
N SER A 11 8.01 -6.91 -1.13
CA SER A 11 7.05 -7.89 -1.67
C SER A 11 7.55 -9.32 -1.46
N LYS A 12 8.88 -9.52 -1.56
CA LYS A 12 9.52 -10.81 -1.28
C LYS A 12 9.51 -11.13 0.22
N ALA A 13 9.89 -10.19 1.08
CA ALA A 13 9.87 -10.39 2.54
C ALA A 13 8.44 -10.61 3.09
N LEU A 14 7.43 -9.96 2.50
CA LEU A 14 6.02 -10.16 2.85
C LEU A 14 5.50 -11.52 2.36
N ASP A 15 5.91 -11.98 1.17
CA ASP A 15 5.60 -13.33 0.71
C ASP A 15 6.29 -14.38 1.60
N GLU A 16 7.51 -14.13 2.10
CA GLU A 16 8.18 -15.00 3.07
C GLU A 16 7.45 -15.01 4.42
N PHE A 17 7.00 -13.86 4.92
CA PHE A 17 6.17 -13.74 6.14
C PHE A 17 4.84 -14.49 6.05
N LEU A 18 4.13 -14.38 4.91
CA LEU A 18 2.83 -15.03 4.72
C LEU A 18 2.92 -16.53 4.50
N ASN A 19 4.05 -17.03 3.97
CA ASN A 19 4.19 -18.43 3.57
C ASN A 19 5.11 -19.27 4.48
N ASN A 20 5.93 -18.68 5.37
CA ASN A 20 6.82 -19.39 6.29
C ASN A 20 6.87 -18.71 7.67
N ASN A 21 6.02 -19.15 8.60
CA ASN A 21 6.10 -18.76 10.02
C ASN A 21 7.22 -19.51 10.78
N GLU A 22 7.73 -20.62 10.25
CA GLU A 22 8.83 -21.38 10.85
C GLU A 22 10.18 -20.91 10.26
N GLY A 23 10.89 -20.04 10.98
CA GLY A 23 12.30 -19.71 10.68
C GLY A 23 12.67 -18.24 10.51
N MET A 24 11.73 -17.29 10.72
CA MET A 24 12.06 -15.87 10.73
C MET A 24 12.70 -15.46 12.07
N SER A 25 13.82 -14.73 12.01
CA SER A 25 14.40 -14.15 13.22
C SER A 25 13.60 -12.94 13.68
N GLU A 26 13.57 -12.70 14.99
CA GLU A 26 12.92 -11.51 15.59
C GLU A 26 13.41 -10.19 14.95
N GLU A 27 14.67 -10.14 14.53
CA GLU A 27 15.25 -8.99 13.84
C GLU A 27 14.56 -8.69 12.50
N VAL A 28 14.24 -9.73 11.72
CA VAL A 28 13.55 -9.59 10.43
C VAL A 28 12.12 -9.14 10.64
N GLU A 29 11.42 -9.71 11.62
CA GLU A 29 10.05 -9.31 11.97
C GLU A 29 9.97 -7.84 12.43
N ALA A 30 10.89 -7.42 13.30
CA ALA A 30 10.99 -6.03 13.75
C ALA A 30 11.24 -5.07 12.59
N ARG A 31 12.07 -5.47 11.61
CA ARG A 31 12.35 -4.67 10.42
C ARG A 31 11.15 -4.55 9.50
N ILE A 32 10.41 -5.64 9.27
CA ILE A 32 9.17 -5.63 8.47
C ILE A 32 8.14 -4.71 9.13
N THR A 33 7.96 -4.85 10.44
CA THR A 33 7.04 -4.01 11.23
C THR A 33 7.38 -2.53 11.11
N ASN A 34 8.67 -2.17 11.20
CA ASN A 34 9.11 -0.79 11.03
C ASN A 34 8.85 -0.25 9.62
N ILE A 35 9.04 -1.06 8.58
CA ILE A 35 8.73 -0.64 7.20
C ILE A 35 7.23 -0.35 7.05
N ILE A 36 6.37 -1.24 7.54
CA ILE A 36 4.91 -1.05 7.48
C ILE A 36 4.50 0.21 8.25
N ARG A 37 5.04 0.41 9.46
CA ARG A 37 4.78 1.61 10.27
C ARG A 37 5.16 2.88 9.51
N ASN A 38 6.36 2.94 8.94
CA ASN A 38 6.83 4.11 8.19
C ASN A 38 5.94 4.43 6.98
N ARG A 39 5.42 3.41 6.29
CA ARG A 39 4.47 3.59 5.18
C ARG A 39 3.13 4.12 5.65
N LEU A 40 2.59 3.58 6.74
CA LEU A 40 1.35 4.10 7.33
C LEU A 40 1.51 5.55 7.77
N GLU A 41 2.61 5.90 8.45
CA GLU A 41 2.90 7.29 8.84
C GLU A 41 3.06 8.23 7.63
N PHE A 42 3.66 7.74 6.54
CA PHE A 42 3.72 8.49 5.28
C PHE A 42 2.33 8.70 4.69
N ASN A 43 1.53 7.64 4.56
CA ASN A 43 0.17 7.69 4.02
C ASN A 43 -0.72 8.62 4.84
N GLN A 44 -0.65 8.54 6.18
CA GLN A 44 -1.39 9.44 7.08
C GLN A 44 -1.04 10.90 6.83
N ARG A 45 0.26 11.24 6.74
CA ARG A 45 0.67 12.62 6.47
C ARG A 45 0.19 13.11 5.11
N LEU A 46 0.29 12.28 4.08
CA LEU A 46 -0.17 12.63 2.73
C LEU A 46 -1.68 12.89 2.70
N LEU A 47 -2.47 12.00 3.32
CA LEU A 47 -3.93 12.12 3.38
C LEU A 47 -4.36 13.32 4.23
N GLN A 48 -3.70 13.55 5.37
CA GLN A 48 -3.96 14.70 6.22
C GLN A 48 -3.69 16.00 5.47
N GLN A 49 -2.61 16.09 4.70
CA GLN A 49 -2.32 17.26 3.88
C GLN A 49 -3.43 17.54 2.86
N GLY A 50 -3.97 16.52 2.20
CA GLY A 50 -5.09 16.70 1.27
C GLY A 50 -6.38 17.14 1.98
N MET A 51 -6.64 16.64 3.20
CA MET A 51 -7.77 17.12 4.02
C MET A 51 -7.57 18.58 4.45
N ASP A 52 -6.37 18.94 4.92
CA ASP A 52 -6.03 20.29 5.36
C ASP A 52 -6.12 21.30 4.21
N GLN A 53 -5.87 20.86 2.97
CA GLN A 53 -6.01 21.66 1.74
C GLN A 53 -7.43 21.70 1.19
N GLY A 54 -8.36 20.92 1.77
CA GLY A 54 -9.75 20.83 1.30
C GLY A 54 -9.95 19.97 0.05
N GLU A 55 -8.93 19.21 -0.38
CA GLU A 55 -9.02 18.27 -1.51
C GLU A 55 -9.83 17.03 -1.13
N PHE A 56 -9.75 16.59 0.13
CA PHE A 56 -10.42 15.40 0.64
C PHE A 56 -11.40 15.73 1.78
N GLU A 57 -12.48 14.96 1.88
CA GLU A 57 -13.41 15.01 3.00
C GLU A 57 -12.72 14.64 4.32
N ASN A 58 -13.19 15.22 5.43
CA ASN A 58 -12.69 14.93 6.77
C ASN A 58 -13.14 13.54 7.23
N HIS A 59 -12.36 12.53 6.88
CA HIS A 59 -12.46 11.17 7.39
C HIS A 59 -11.43 10.89 8.49
N ASN A 60 -11.52 9.71 9.12
CA ASN A 60 -10.45 9.24 9.99
C ASN A 60 -9.21 8.91 9.15
N VAL A 61 -8.15 9.71 9.31
CA VAL A 61 -6.89 9.60 8.55
C VAL A 61 -6.17 8.27 8.78
N GLU A 62 -6.25 7.72 10.00
CA GLU A 62 -5.63 6.42 10.31
C GLU A 62 -6.31 5.29 9.53
N HIS A 63 -7.65 5.32 9.47
CA HIS A 63 -8.42 4.35 8.69
C HIS A 63 -8.10 4.46 7.20
N LEU A 64 -8.06 5.68 6.64
CA LEU A 64 -7.74 5.87 5.23
C LEU A 64 -6.32 5.42 4.88
N ALA A 65 -5.35 5.63 5.77
CA ALA A 65 -3.98 5.17 5.57
C ALA A 65 -3.88 3.64 5.52
N ILE A 66 -4.62 2.94 6.39
CA ILE A 66 -4.70 1.47 6.40
C ILE A 66 -5.38 0.97 5.11
N ILE A 67 -6.46 1.63 4.67
CA ILE A 67 -7.18 1.29 3.43
C ILE A 67 -6.25 1.45 2.22
N LEU A 68 -5.53 2.58 2.12
CA LEU A 68 -4.59 2.83 1.03
C LEU A 68 -3.45 1.80 1.00
N GLU A 69 -2.83 1.49 2.14
CA GLU A 69 -1.76 0.48 2.19
C GLU A 69 -2.30 -0.90 1.79
N SER A 70 -3.48 -1.26 2.30
CA SER A 70 -4.13 -2.55 2.01
C SER A 70 -4.50 -2.67 0.53
N LEU A 71 -4.95 -1.58 -0.10
CA LEU A 71 -5.24 -1.53 -1.53
C LEU A 71 -3.97 -1.81 -2.35
N ILE A 72 -2.87 -1.12 -2.06
CA ILE A 72 -1.60 -1.29 -2.79
C ILE A 72 -1.03 -2.69 -2.59
N VAL A 73 -1.01 -3.19 -1.35
CA VAL A 73 -0.48 -4.52 -1.03
C VAL A 73 -1.33 -5.61 -1.69
N GLY A 74 -2.67 -5.52 -1.59
CA GLY A 74 -3.60 -6.48 -2.17
C GLY A 74 -3.49 -6.54 -3.70
N LEU A 75 -3.43 -5.38 -4.37
CA LEU A 75 -3.20 -5.34 -5.81
C LEU A 75 -1.86 -5.98 -6.20
N SER A 76 -0.80 -5.70 -5.44
CA SER A 76 0.52 -6.30 -5.67
C SER A 76 0.47 -7.82 -5.60
N GLN A 77 -0.27 -8.38 -4.63
CA GLN A 77 -0.45 -9.82 -4.49
C GLN A 77 -1.25 -10.40 -5.67
N MET A 78 -2.36 -9.75 -6.04
CA MET A 78 -3.21 -10.22 -7.15
C MET A 78 -2.46 -10.26 -8.48
N LEU A 79 -1.62 -9.25 -8.76
CA LEU A 79 -0.82 -9.23 -9.99
C LEU A 79 0.18 -10.39 -10.06
N ARG A 80 0.80 -10.77 -8.93
CA ARG A 80 1.68 -11.95 -8.87
C ARG A 80 0.93 -13.25 -9.17
N MET A 81 -0.33 -13.36 -8.74
CA MET A 81 -1.15 -14.56 -8.95
C MET A 81 -1.74 -14.67 -10.36
N SER A 82 -2.02 -13.56 -11.03
CA SER A 82 -2.87 -13.52 -12.24
C SER A 82 -2.15 -13.23 -13.55
N LYS A 83 -0.83 -12.91 -13.53
CA LYS A 83 -0.05 -12.53 -14.74
C LYS A 83 -0.76 -11.45 -15.59
N LEU A 84 -1.36 -10.47 -14.92
CA LEU A 84 -2.02 -9.36 -15.61
C LEU A 84 -0.96 -8.50 -16.31
N ASP A 85 -1.04 -8.45 -17.65
CA ASP A 85 -0.13 -7.65 -18.49
C ASP A 85 -0.31 -6.14 -18.26
N ASP A 86 -1.44 -5.70 -17.71
CA ASP A 86 -1.78 -4.30 -17.50
C ASP A 86 -1.86 -3.91 -16.01
N ALA A 87 -0.80 -4.25 -15.28
CA ALA A 87 -0.66 -3.92 -13.87
C ALA A 87 -0.86 -2.42 -13.58
N LEU A 88 -0.28 -1.56 -14.42
CA LEU A 88 -0.29 -0.12 -14.22
C LEU A 88 -1.72 0.45 -14.31
N SER A 89 -2.49 0.05 -15.32
CA SER A 89 -3.89 0.48 -15.48
C SER A 89 -4.75 0.08 -14.29
N LEU A 90 -4.50 -1.12 -13.72
CA LEU A 90 -5.21 -1.57 -12.53
C LEU A 90 -4.91 -0.69 -11.31
N TYR A 91 -3.64 -0.38 -11.03
CA TYR A 91 -3.28 0.54 -9.94
C TYR A 91 -3.88 1.93 -10.14
N GLN A 92 -3.80 2.48 -11.37
CA GLN A 92 -4.38 3.80 -11.68
C GLN A 92 -5.89 3.81 -11.44
N THR A 93 -6.59 2.76 -11.87
CA THR A 93 -8.03 2.62 -11.68
C THR A 93 -8.38 2.54 -10.19
N ALA A 94 -7.64 1.73 -9.41
CA ALA A 94 -7.86 1.59 -7.98
C ALA A 94 -7.63 2.90 -7.22
N ILE A 95 -6.56 3.64 -7.54
CA ILE A 95 -6.30 4.96 -6.95
C ILE A 95 -7.39 5.96 -7.33
N ARG A 96 -7.85 5.99 -8.59
CA ARG A 96 -8.98 6.86 -8.99
C ARG A 96 -10.25 6.55 -8.20
N VAL A 97 -10.57 5.27 -8.01
CA VAL A 97 -11.74 4.84 -7.22
C VAL A 97 -11.60 5.33 -5.77
N LEU A 98 -10.43 5.14 -5.15
CA LEU A 98 -10.17 5.63 -3.79
C LEU A 98 -10.32 7.15 -3.70
N LEU A 99 -9.64 7.89 -4.59
CA LEU A 99 -9.65 9.36 -4.58
C LEU A 99 -11.04 9.93 -4.80
N ASN A 100 -11.82 9.39 -5.74
CA ASN A 100 -13.22 9.79 -5.93
C ASN A 100 -14.10 9.46 -4.72
N GLY A 101 -13.74 8.43 -3.94
CA GLY A 101 -14.46 8.04 -2.73
C GLY A 101 -14.19 8.98 -1.54
N ILE A 102 -13.10 9.73 -1.57
CA ILE A 102 -12.69 10.65 -0.48
C ILE A 102 -12.66 12.11 -0.89
N SER A 103 -12.84 12.45 -2.17
CA SER A 103 -12.80 13.82 -2.67
C SER A 103 -13.98 14.64 -2.15
N THR A 104 -13.76 15.91 -1.85
CA THR A 104 -14.85 16.86 -1.62
C THR A 104 -15.68 17.02 -2.90
N LYS A 105 -17.01 17.02 -2.77
CA LYS A 105 -17.95 17.21 -3.90
C LYS A 105 -17.95 18.62 -4.46
#